data_AF-A0A2E2XIS9-F1
#
_entry.id   AF-A0A2E2XIS9-F1
#
_cell.length_a   1.000
_cell.length_b   1.000
_cell.length_c   1.000
_cell.angle_alpha   90.00
_cell.angle_beta   90.00
_cell.angle_gamma   90.00
#
_symmetry.space_group_name_H-M   'P 1'
#
loop_
_entity.id
_entity.type
_entity.pdbx_description
1 polymer ?
#
loop_
_entity_poly.entity_id
_entity_poly.type
_entity_poly.pdbx_seq_one_letter_code
_entity_poly.pdbx_strand_id
1 'polypeptide(L)'
;MSEQPVYGQGDGSYGQGDASYQAAGQYEGLTRLSERFYHHMDSLPEAKTIRDMHREDLTESVEKLARFLSGWLGGPKLYREKYGPIAIPRAHAHLGIGTAERDAWLLCMEKALAEQPYAEDFRQYMLEQLFVPAERSRTQD
;
A
#
# COMPACT_ATOMS: atom_id res chain seq x y z
N MET A 1 -2.58 21.58 -21.46
CA MET A 1 -2.09 20.30 -20.94
C MET A 1 -1.36 20.65 -19.66
N SER A 2 -1.96 20.36 -18.50
CA SER A 2 -1.41 20.73 -17.20
C SER A 2 -0.35 19.69 -16.83
N GLU A 3 0.92 20.09 -16.70
CA GLU A 3 1.97 19.25 -16.14
C GLU A 3 1.58 18.87 -14.70
N GLN A 4 1.32 17.59 -14.46
CA GLN A 4 1.11 17.10 -13.10
C GLN A 4 2.44 17.17 -12.35
N PRO A 5 2.46 17.61 -11.09
CA PRO A 5 3.68 17.63 -10.30
C PRO A 5 4.20 16.20 -10.13
N VAL A 6 5.46 15.98 -10.50
CA VAL A 6 6.19 14.74 -10.19
C VAL A 6 6.60 14.79 -8.72
N TYR A 7 6.18 13.80 -7.93
CA TYR A 7 6.61 13.69 -6.53
C TYR A 7 7.92 12.89 -6.44
N GLY A 8 8.87 13.42 -5.66
CA GLY A 8 10.15 12.78 -5.34
C GLY A 8 11.22 12.93 -6.42
N GLN A 9 12.28 13.68 -6.12
CA GLN A 9 13.59 13.49 -6.76
C GLN A 9 14.28 12.40 -5.93
N GLY A 10 14.36 11.18 -6.46
CA GLY A 10 15.05 10.08 -5.79
C GLY A 10 16.54 10.34 -5.73
N ASP A 11 17.07 10.70 -4.57
CA ASP A 11 18.51 10.69 -4.29
C ASP A 11 18.96 9.35 -3.66
N GLY A 12 18.06 8.36 -3.60
CA GLY A 12 18.29 7.05 -2.98
C GLY A 12 18.12 7.02 -1.45
N SER A 13 17.64 8.09 -0.82
CA SER A 13 17.50 8.19 0.65
C SER A 13 16.26 7.50 1.25
N TYR A 14 15.49 6.73 0.47
CA TYR A 14 14.28 6.06 0.94
C TYR A 14 14.51 5.21 2.21
N GLY A 15 13.51 5.17 3.09
CA GLY A 15 13.58 4.48 4.38
C GLY A 15 14.30 5.26 5.48
N GLN A 16 14.84 6.45 5.19
CA GLN A 16 15.44 7.34 6.19
C GLN A 16 14.50 8.49 6.56
N GLY A 17 14.25 8.67 7.85
CA GLY A 17 13.35 9.73 8.33
C GLY A 17 11.97 9.64 7.66
N ASP A 18 11.48 10.76 7.14
CA ASP A 18 10.22 10.86 6.39
C ASP A 18 10.44 10.92 4.85
N ALA A 19 11.64 10.63 4.35
CA ALA A 19 11.98 10.78 2.93
C ALA A 19 11.03 10.00 2.01
N SER A 20 10.66 8.77 2.39
CA SER A 20 9.69 7.97 1.61
C SER A 20 8.27 8.53 1.69
N TYR A 21 7.86 9.13 2.81
CA TYR A 21 6.58 9.80 2.93
C TYR A 21 6.51 11.04 2.05
N GLN A 22 7.60 11.81 1.97
CA GLN A 22 7.70 12.96 1.05
C GLN A 22 7.66 12.51 -0.41
N ALA A 23 8.41 11.45 -0.77
CA ALA A 23 8.42 10.89 -2.12
C ALA A 23 7.05 10.36 -2.56
N ALA A 24 6.25 9.83 -1.62
CA ALA A 24 4.89 9.37 -1.87
C ALA A 24 3.86 10.50 -2.04
N GLY A 25 4.27 11.77 -2.09
CA GLY A 25 3.35 12.91 -2.14
C GLY A 25 2.57 13.08 -0.83
N GLN A 26 3.19 12.70 0.29
CA GLN A 26 2.63 12.80 1.64
C GLN A 26 1.27 12.09 1.75
N TYR A 27 0.45 12.46 2.73
CA TYR A 27 -0.81 11.77 2.99
C TYR A 27 -1.77 11.80 1.79
N GLU A 28 -1.82 12.89 1.03
CA GLU A 28 -2.69 13.03 -0.13
C GLU A 28 -2.32 12.03 -1.25
N GLY A 29 -1.02 11.88 -1.54
CA GLY A 29 -0.55 10.88 -2.50
C GLY A 29 -0.80 9.44 -2.02
N LEU A 30 -0.68 9.19 -0.71
CA LEU A 30 -1.01 7.89 -0.13
C LEU A 30 -2.50 7.56 -0.16
N THR A 31 -3.38 8.55 -0.02
CA THR A 31 -4.82 8.38 -0.23
C THR A 31 -5.10 7.97 -1.67
N ARG A 32 -4.57 8.70 -2.67
CA ARG A 32 -4.73 8.34 -4.09
C ARG A 32 -4.18 6.95 -4.41
N LEU A 33 -2.99 6.62 -3.91
CA LEU A 33 -2.41 5.29 -4.07
C LEU A 33 -3.33 4.21 -3.51
N SER A 34 -3.87 4.42 -2.31
CA SER A 34 -4.76 3.46 -1.65
C SER A 34 -6.09 3.29 -2.39
N GLU A 35 -6.66 4.39 -2.91
CA GLU A 35 -7.86 4.35 -3.74
C GLU A 35 -7.63 3.52 -5.02
N ARG A 36 -6.51 3.76 -5.71
CA ARG A 36 -6.17 3.00 -6.94
C ARG A 36 -5.83 1.54 -6.64
N PHE A 37 -5.18 1.26 -5.52
CA PHE A 37 -4.95 -0.11 -5.04
C PHE A 37 -6.27 -0.88 -4.87
N TYR A 38 -7.24 -0.32 -4.15
CA TYR A 38 -8.53 -1.00 -3.95
C TYR A 38 -9.39 -1.03 -5.21
N HIS A 39 -9.27 -0.04 -6.11
CA HIS A 39 -9.90 -0.11 -7.42
C HIS A 39 -9.40 -1.30 -8.24
N HIS A 40 -8.08 -1.54 -8.27
CA HIS A 40 -7.51 -2.72 -8.94
C HIS A 40 -7.96 -4.02 -8.26
N MET A 41 -7.98 -4.06 -6.92
CA MET A 41 -8.49 -5.22 -6.19
C MET A 41 -9.96 -5.54 -6.53
N ASP A 42 -10.79 -4.52 -6.69
CA ASP A 42 -12.22 -4.67 -7.02
C ASP A 42 -12.47 -5.05 -8.48
N SER A 43 -11.52 -4.76 -9.37
CA SER A 43 -11.72 -4.90 -10.83
C SER A 43 -10.98 -6.08 -11.47
N LEU A 44 -9.85 -6.51 -10.90
CA LEU A 44 -9.02 -7.56 -11.49
C LEU A 44 -9.56 -8.96 -11.16
N PRO A 45 -9.77 -9.82 -12.17
CA PRO A 45 -10.12 -11.22 -11.92
C PRO A 45 -9.12 -11.97 -11.03
N GLU A 46 -7.83 -11.66 -11.17
CA GLU A 46 -6.73 -12.23 -10.39
C GLU A 46 -6.81 -11.86 -8.90
N ALA A 47 -7.44 -10.73 -8.57
CA ALA A 47 -7.62 -10.24 -7.21
C ALA A 47 -8.93 -10.70 -6.57
N LYS A 48 -9.76 -11.47 -7.27
CA LYS A 48 -11.09 -11.86 -6.76
C LYS A 48 -11.03 -12.53 -5.39
N THR A 49 -10.09 -13.45 -5.17
CA THR A 49 -9.98 -14.16 -3.89
C THR A 49 -9.70 -13.21 -2.72
N ILE A 50 -8.77 -12.27 -2.89
CA ILE A 50 -8.46 -11.28 -1.84
C ILE A 50 -9.56 -10.22 -1.72
N ARG A 51 -10.26 -9.91 -2.81
CA ARG A 51 -11.41 -9.00 -2.79
C ARG A 51 -12.57 -9.54 -1.96
N ASP A 52 -12.82 -10.84 -2.05
CA ASP A 52 -13.87 -11.54 -1.30
C ASP A 52 -13.55 -11.58 0.22
N MET A 53 -12.32 -11.29 0.64
CA MET A 53 -11.93 -11.13 2.07
C MET A 53 -12.31 -9.76 2.64
N HIS A 54 -12.71 -8.81 1.81
CA HIS A 54 -13.05 -7.45 2.20
C HIS A 54 -14.56 -7.24 2.19
N ARG A 55 -15.02 -6.23 2.93
CA ARG A 55 -16.42 -5.77 2.86
C ARG A 55 -16.74 -5.25 1.45
N GLU A 56 -18.03 -5.20 1.11
CA GLU A 56 -18.48 -4.60 -0.15
C GLU A 56 -18.03 -3.15 -0.27
N ASP A 57 -18.30 -2.33 0.76
CA ASP A 57 -17.77 -0.97 0.89
C ASP A 57 -16.31 -0.98 1.36
N LEU A 58 -15.42 -0.48 0.49
CA LEU A 58 -13.98 -0.42 0.69
C LEU A 58 -13.49 0.90 1.31
N THR A 59 -14.38 1.86 1.61
CA THR A 59 -14.02 3.20 2.11
C THR A 59 -13.13 3.13 3.35
N GLU A 60 -13.49 2.30 4.32
CA GLU A 60 -12.67 2.14 5.55
C GLU A 60 -11.33 1.47 5.26
N SER A 61 -11.29 0.52 4.32
CA SER A 61 -10.07 -0.21 3.94
C SER A 61 -9.07 0.71 3.24
N VAL A 62 -9.56 1.59 2.36
CA VAL A 62 -8.77 2.68 1.74
C VAL A 62 -8.16 3.59 2.81
N GLU A 63 -8.97 4.07 3.75
CA GLU A 63 -8.49 4.96 4.81
C GLU A 63 -7.44 4.27 5.70
N LYS A 64 -7.67 3.01 6.07
CA LYS A 64 -6.73 2.22 6.87
C LYS A 64 -5.39 2.07 6.17
N LEU A 65 -5.37 1.74 4.88
CA LEU A 65 -4.12 1.58 4.13
C LEU A 65 -3.36 2.91 4.03
N ALA A 66 -4.03 4.01 3.67
CA ALA A 66 -3.39 5.33 3.57
C ALA A 66 -2.78 5.78 4.91
N ARG A 67 -3.52 5.61 6.01
CA ARG A 67 -3.04 5.93 7.37
C ARG A 67 -1.90 5.02 7.82
N PHE A 68 -1.95 3.74 7.45
CA PHE A 68 -0.89 2.80 7.74
C PHE A 68 0.40 3.22 7.01
N LEU A 69 0.31 3.45 5.70
CA LEU A 69 1.45 3.86 4.87
C LEU A 69 2.04 5.21 5.33
N SER A 70 1.22 6.14 5.80
CA SER A 70 1.69 7.42 6.36
C SER A 70 2.74 7.21 7.45
N GLY A 71 2.43 6.38 8.45
CA GLY A 71 3.36 6.09 9.54
C GLY A 71 4.48 5.14 9.12
N TRP A 72 4.19 4.19 8.23
CA TRP A 72 5.16 3.18 7.77
C TRP A 72 6.29 3.79 6.95
N LEU A 73 6.01 4.84 6.16
CA LEU A 73 6.99 5.56 5.34
C LEU A 73 7.68 6.73 6.08
N GLY A 74 7.49 6.82 7.40
CA GLY A 74 8.16 7.80 8.26
C GLY A 74 7.40 9.11 8.50
N GLY A 75 6.20 9.25 7.93
CA GLY A 75 5.30 10.38 8.20
C GLY A 75 4.52 10.25 9.52
N PRO A 76 3.44 11.03 9.69
CA PRO A 76 2.61 10.99 10.88
C PRO A 76 1.99 9.61 11.14
N LYS A 77 1.88 9.21 12.42
CA LYS A 77 1.43 7.86 12.85
C LYS A 77 -0.09 7.75 12.91
N LEU A 78 -0.76 8.18 11.84
CA LEU A 78 -2.20 8.35 11.74
C LEU A 78 -3.00 7.07 11.99
N TYR A 79 -2.45 5.90 11.60
CA TYR A 79 -3.10 4.62 11.90
C TYR A 79 -3.14 4.37 13.40
N ARG A 80 -2.00 4.57 14.09
CA ARG A 80 -1.88 4.35 15.53
C ARG A 80 -2.76 5.32 16.32
N GLU A 81 -2.86 6.56 15.88
CA GLU A 81 -3.69 7.58 16.51
C GLU A 81 -5.19 7.22 16.46
N LYS A 82 -5.66 6.68 15.32
CA LYS A 82 -7.09 6.35 15.14
C LYS A 82 -7.47 4.94 15.60
N TYR A 83 -6.63 3.94 15.32
CA TYR A 83 -6.95 2.52 15.50
C TYR A 83 -6.07 1.79 16.52
N GLY A 84 -5.05 2.47 17.07
CA GLY A 84 -4.09 1.86 17.98
C GLY A 84 -2.96 1.09 17.27
N PRO A 85 -2.08 0.43 18.03
CA PRO A 85 -0.94 -0.30 17.48
C PRO A 85 -1.41 -1.49 16.63
N ILE A 86 -0.66 -1.78 15.57
CA ILE A 86 -0.90 -2.94 14.71
C ILE A 86 0.34 -3.83 14.64
N ALA A 87 0.12 -5.15 14.70
CA ALA A 87 1.08 -6.15 14.28
C ALA A 87 0.51 -6.83 13.04
N ILE A 88 1.11 -6.57 11.88
CA ILE A 88 0.53 -6.90 10.56
C ILE A 88 0.19 -8.40 10.45
N PRO A 89 1.09 -9.36 10.77
CA PRO A 89 0.75 -10.79 10.67
C PRO A 89 -0.41 -11.17 11.58
N ARG A 90 -0.44 -10.65 12.81
CA ARG A 90 -1.53 -10.93 13.77
C ARG A 90 -2.86 -10.36 13.30
N ALA A 91 -2.86 -9.19 12.67
CA ALA A 91 -4.06 -8.58 12.11
C ALA A 91 -4.65 -9.42 10.96
N HIS A 92 -3.82 -10.13 10.20
CA HIS A 92 -4.23 -10.94 9.05
C HIS A 92 -4.38 -12.44 9.35
N ALA A 93 -4.02 -12.89 10.56
CA ALA A 93 -3.98 -14.32 10.95
C ALA A 93 -5.31 -15.09 10.83
N HIS A 94 -6.43 -14.39 10.68
CA HIS A 94 -7.76 -14.98 10.54
C HIS A 94 -8.17 -15.23 9.08
N LEU A 95 -7.36 -14.78 8.12
CA LEU A 95 -7.59 -14.95 6.68
C LEU A 95 -6.78 -16.15 6.17
N GLY A 96 -7.26 -16.80 5.12
CA GLY A 96 -6.49 -17.81 4.38
C GLY A 96 -5.65 -17.14 3.29
N ILE A 97 -4.42 -16.72 3.63
CA ILE A 97 -3.52 -16.02 2.73
C ILE A 97 -2.39 -16.96 2.35
N GLY A 98 -2.40 -17.43 1.10
CA GLY A 98 -1.31 -18.19 0.50
C GLY A 98 -0.47 -17.37 -0.48
N THR A 99 0.33 -18.08 -1.27
CA THR A 99 1.19 -17.50 -2.31
C THR A 99 0.38 -16.67 -3.31
N ALA A 100 -0.75 -17.21 -3.78
CA ALA A 100 -1.59 -16.56 -4.79
C ALA A 100 -2.24 -15.27 -4.26
N GLU A 101 -2.69 -15.26 -3.01
CA GLU A 101 -3.30 -14.08 -2.38
C GLU A 101 -2.28 -12.96 -2.18
N ARG A 102 -1.07 -13.31 -1.71
CA ARG A 102 0.05 -12.36 -1.61
C ARG A 102 0.38 -11.75 -2.97
N ASP A 103 0.51 -12.58 -4.01
CA ASP A 103 0.87 -12.11 -5.36
C ASP A 103 -0.23 -11.24 -5.97
N ALA A 104 -1.50 -11.60 -5.77
CA ALA A 104 -2.62 -10.77 -6.19
C ALA A 104 -2.62 -9.41 -5.48
N TRP A 105 -2.28 -9.37 -4.18
CA TRP A 105 -2.16 -8.11 -3.43
C TRP A 105 -1.03 -7.24 -3.99
N LEU A 106 0.15 -7.84 -4.25
CA LEU A 106 1.29 -7.13 -4.83
C LEU A 106 1.02 -6.66 -6.26
N LEU A 107 0.28 -7.43 -7.06
CA LEU A 107 -0.16 -7.03 -8.40
C LEU A 107 -1.05 -5.78 -8.35
N CYS A 108 -1.99 -5.71 -7.39
CA CYS A 108 -2.83 -4.53 -7.22
C CYS A 108 -2.00 -3.30 -6.85
N MET A 109 -0.99 -3.48 -5.99
CA MET A 109 -0.09 -2.40 -5.59
C MET A 109 0.82 -1.94 -6.73
N GLU A 110 1.38 -2.87 -7.51
CA GLU A 110 2.20 -2.58 -8.69
C GLU A 110 1.43 -1.71 -9.68
N LYS A 111 0.20 -2.12 -10.04
CA LYS A 111 -0.64 -1.34 -10.95
C LYS A 111 -1.01 0.03 -10.37
N ALA A 112 -1.32 0.10 -9.08
CA ALA A 112 -1.65 1.36 -8.43
C ALA A 112 -0.45 2.34 -8.40
N LEU A 113 0.76 1.82 -8.13
CA LEU A 113 2.00 2.57 -8.17
C LEU A 113 2.30 3.09 -9.58
N ALA A 114 2.13 2.27 -10.62
CA ALA A 114 2.37 2.64 -12.01
C ALA A 114 1.50 3.81 -12.50
N GLU A 115 0.36 4.06 -11.86
CA GLU A 115 -0.53 5.19 -12.18
C GLU A 115 -0.18 6.48 -11.41
N GLN A 116 0.72 6.40 -10.43
CA GLN A 116 1.12 7.59 -9.66
C GLN A 116 2.26 8.33 -10.36
N PRO A 117 2.34 9.66 -10.21
CA PRO A 117 3.47 10.46 -10.70
C PRO A 117 4.69 10.34 -9.77
N TYR A 118 5.12 9.10 -9.52
CA TYR A 118 6.27 8.76 -8.68
C TYR A 118 7.49 8.41 -9.54
N ALA A 119 8.67 8.73 -9.03
CA ALA A 119 9.92 8.26 -9.61
C ALA A 119 9.94 6.72 -9.71
N GLU A 120 10.57 6.19 -10.76
CA GLU A 120 10.60 4.75 -11.05
C GLU A 120 11.28 3.95 -9.92
N ASP A 121 12.40 4.46 -9.43
CA ASP A 121 13.16 3.89 -8.32
C ASP A 121 12.33 3.86 -7.03
N PHE A 122 11.49 4.86 -6.78
CA PHE A 122 10.55 4.84 -5.65
C PHE A 122 9.48 3.76 -5.80
N ARG A 123 8.92 3.58 -7.01
CA ARG A 123 7.93 2.54 -7.28
C ARG A 123 8.51 1.14 -7.04
N GLN A 124 9.74 0.91 -7.50
CA GLN A 124 10.46 -0.33 -7.23
C GLN A 124 10.73 -0.52 -5.74
N TYR A 125 11.25 0.50 -5.06
CA TYR A 125 11.49 0.47 -3.61
C TYR A 125 10.22 0.09 -2.83
N MET A 126 9.08 0.69 -3.18
CA MET A 126 7.80 0.40 -2.53
C MET A 126 7.41 -1.08 -2.67
N LEU A 127 7.52 -1.66 -3.87
CA LEU A 127 7.20 -3.07 -4.11
C LEU A 127 8.11 -4.00 -3.32
N GLU A 128 9.42 -3.75 -3.33
CA GLU A 128 10.40 -4.53 -2.58
C GLU A 128 10.13 -4.49 -1.06
N GLN A 129 9.86 -3.30 -0.52
CA GLN A 129 9.59 -3.14 0.91
C GLN A 129 8.22 -3.69 1.33
N LEU A 130 7.21 -3.61 0.47
CA LEU A 130 5.87 -4.15 0.75
C LEU A 130 5.79 -5.68 0.61
N PHE A 131 6.69 -6.29 -0.16
CA PHE A 131 6.81 -7.75 -0.21
C PHE A 131 7.04 -8.35 1.19
N VAL A 132 7.92 -7.74 2.00
CA VAL A 132 8.28 -8.29 3.32
C VAL A 132 7.08 -8.47 4.27
N PRO A 133 6.23 -7.44 4.53
CA PRO A 133 5.03 -7.64 5.34
C PRO A 133 3.95 -8.47 4.64
N ALA A 134 3.84 -8.42 3.30
CA ALA A 134 2.89 -9.27 2.58
C ALA A 134 3.23 -10.75 2.75
N GLU A 135 4.50 -11.12 2.57
CA GLU A 135 5.00 -12.48 2.78
C GLU A 135 4.80 -12.94 4.23
N ARG A 136 5.12 -12.08 5.21
CA ARG A 136 4.91 -12.37 6.64
C ARG A 136 3.44 -12.49 7.05
N SER A 137 2.50 -12.04 6.20
CA SER A 137 1.07 -12.10 6.49
C SER A 137 0.41 -13.37 5.97
N ARG A 138 1.15 -14.22 5.23
CA ARG A 138 0.67 -15.54 4.84
C ARG A 138 0.35 -16.41 6.04
N THR A 139 -0.67 -17.23 5.89
CA THR A 139 -1.21 -18.11 6.94
C THR A 139 -1.37 -19.56 6.47
N GLN A 140 -1.20 -19.81 5.17
CA GLN A 140 -1.33 -21.12 4.54
C GLN A 140 -0.46 -21.21 3.28
N ASP A 141 -0.31 -22.43 2.76
CA ASP A 141 0.43 -22.80 1.55
C ASP A 141 -0.43 -23.70 0.65
#